data_AF-A0A533QJ83-F1
#
_entry.id   AF-A0A533QJ83-F1
#
_cell.length_a   1.000
_cell.length_b   1.000
_cell.length_c   1.000
_cell.angle_alpha   90.00
_cell.angle_beta   90.00
_cell.angle_gamma   90.00
#
_symmetry.space_group_name_H-M   'P 1'
#
loop_
_entity.id
_entity.type
_entity.pdbx_description
1 polymer ?
#
loop_
_entity_poly.entity_id
_entity_poly.type
_entity_poly.pdbx_seq_one_letter_code
_entity_poly.pdbx_strand_id
1 'polypeptide(L)'
;MESLIKLEELLLEENSEGVKGYLSEIDRKTANEMMMKAGEVFGFPTIEIYGVVYTHMGMLAKIFGYASTSGISNLVEKHQLHSVKLAWYTLEVYSMAREIFGLSEKDSKATFVTWDTFLIAGMYGQNPEAQKAKLYLLKAERAFRIGMASESVLAVAKAEWMGYRLVAQKVKDEIFLIGQVERIKDGPFKEAAIEALERLTGKTFPSPIQRQLPFTHEVKQP
;
A
#
# COMPACT_ATOMS: atom_id res chain seq x y z
N MET A 1 9.96 6.95 23.67
CA MET A 1 9.64 7.93 22.61
C MET A 1 10.98 8.37 22.06
N GLU A 2 11.31 8.09 20.79
CA GLU A 2 12.55 8.64 20.25
C GLU A 2 12.37 10.16 20.17
N SER A 3 13.32 10.92 20.71
CA SER A 3 13.12 12.35 20.93
C SER A 3 13.46 13.15 19.68
N LEU A 4 12.83 14.32 19.51
CA LEU A 4 13.16 15.28 18.45
C LEU A 4 14.67 15.59 18.38
N ILE A 5 15.37 15.49 19.51
CA ILE A 5 16.82 15.68 19.60
C ILE A 5 17.57 14.67 18.71
N LYS A 6 17.11 13.43 18.61
CA LYS A 6 17.75 12.40 17.76
C LYS A 6 17.60 12.73 16.27
N LEU A 7 16.46 13.31 15.87
CA LEU A 7 16.28 13.78 14.50
C LEU A 7 17.18 15.00 14.21
N GLU A 8 17.29 15.92 15.16
CA GLU A 8 18.18 17.08 15.07
C GLU A 8 19.64 16.66 14.95
N GLU A 9 20.11 15.70 15.76
CA GLU A 9 21.45 15.10 15.65
C GLU A 9 21.69 14.50 14.25
N LEU A 10 20.77 13.67 13.76
CA LEU A 10 20.89 13.03 12.44
C LEU A 10 20.90 14.05 11.28
N LEU A 11 20.17 15.15 11.41
CA LEU A 11 20.17 16.25 10.44
C LEU A 11 21.48 17.04 10.48
N LEU A 12 22.02 17.32 11.67
CA LEU A 12 23.30 17.98 11.85
C LEU A 12 24.48 17.15 11.34
N GLU A 13 24.38 15.82 11.42
CA GLU A 13 25.36 14.86 10.88
C GLU A 13 25.20 14.62 9.38
N GLU A 14 24.25 15.28 8.70
CA GLU A 14 23.88 15.03 7.30
C GLU A 14 23.60 13.54 6.98
N ASN A 15 23.20 12.77 8.00
CA ASN A 15 22.99 11.33 7.91
C ASN A 15 21.63 10.99 7.30
N SER A 16 21.56 11.12 5.97
CA SER A 16 20.31 10.93 5.23
C SER A 16 19.67 9.54 5.38
N GLU A 17 20.47 8.50 5.60
CA GLU A 17 19.94 7.14 5.86
C GLU A 17 19.33 7.03 7.26
N GLY A 18 19.99 7.59 8.27
CA GLY A 18 19.49 7.65 9.63
C GLY A 18 18.18 8.45 9.74
N VAL A 19 18.09 9.60 9.07
CA VAL A 19 16.85 10.39 8.99
C VAL A 19 15.72 9.58 8.36
N LYS A 20 15.97 8.90 7.23
CA LYS A 20 14.96 8.04 6.59
C LYS A 20 14.52 6.90 7.51
N GLY A 21 15.44 6.25 8.21
CA GLY A 21 15.14 5.18 9.15
C GLY A 21 14.28 5.67 10.32
N TYR A 22 14.64 6.82 10.89
CA TYR A 22 13.90 7.47 11.97
C TYR A 22 12.46 7.82 11.57
N LEU A 23 12.28 8.48 10.42
CA LEU A 23 10.95 8.83 9.91
C LEU A 23 10.12 7.57 9.60
N SER A 24 10.74 6.56 8.97
CA SER A 24 10.07 5.28 8.67
C SER A 24 9.60 4.56 9.94
N GLU A 25 10.34 4.69 11.05
CA GLU A 25 9.94 4.12 12.34
C GLU A 25 8.74 4.86 12.95
N ILE A 26 8.72 6.20 12.87
CA ILE A 26 7.57 7.01 13.29
C ILE A 26 6.33 6.65 12.47
N ASP A 27 6.47 6.57 11.15
CA ASP A 27 5.39 6.20 10.25
C ASP A 27 4.85 4.81 10.58
N ARG A 28 5.74 3.83 10.81
CA ARG A 28 5.35 2.48 11.21
C ARG A 28 4.60 2.46 12.54
N LYS A 29 5.06 3.19 13.56
CA LYS A 29 4.36 3.29 14.85
C LYS A 29 2.97 3.89 14.69
N THR A 30 2.88 4.97 13.92
CA THR A 30 1.60 5.64 13.63
C THR A 30 0.66 4.70 12.88
N ALA A 31 1.14 4.00 11.86
CA ALA A 31 0.35 3.02 11.11
C ALA A 31 -0.15 1.87 12.00
N ASN A 32 0.70 1.36 12.91
CA ASN A 32 0.33 0.33 13.87
C ASN A 32 -0.78 0.81 14.82
N GLU A 33 -0.63 2.00 15.41
CA GLU A 33 -1.64 2.60 16.29
C GLU A 33 -2.98 2.78 15.58
N MET A 34 -2.94 3.28 14.34
CA MET A 34 -4.15 3.49 13.55
C MET A 34 -4.83 2.17 13.17
N MET A 35 -4.04 1.14 12.87
CA MET A 35 -4.55 -0.20 12.58
C MET A 35 -5.23 -0.83 13.80
N MET A 36 -4.63 -0.72 14.99
CA MET A 36 -5.23 -1.21 16.24
C MET A 36 -6.54 -0.47 16.55
N LYS A 37 -6.55 0.86 16.48
CA LYS A 37 -7.77 1.68 16.67
C LYS A 37 -8.86 1.32 15.66
N ALA A 38 -8.51 1.09 14.40
CA ALA A 38 -9.48 0.62 13.41
C ALA A 38 -10.00 -0.77 13.76
N GLY A 39 -9.15 -1.68 14.24
CA GLY A 39 -9.55 -2.99 14.76
C GLY A 39 -10.63 -2.86 15.83
N GLU A 40 -10.45 -1.96 16.79
CA GLU A 40 -11.43 -1.66 17.85
C GLU A 40 -12.74 -1.08 17.29
N VAL A 41 -12.65 -0.10 16.39
CA VAL A 41 -13.83 0.62 15.84
C VAL A 41 -14.68 -0.27 14.93
N PHE A 42 -14.04 -1.09 14.09
CA PHE A 42 -14.71 -1.94 13.09
C PHE A 42 -14.87 -3.39 13.54
N GLY A 43 -14.39 -3.74 14.74
CA GLY A 43 -14.58 -5.05 15.37
C GLY A 43 -13.79 -6.18 14.70
N PHE A 44 -12.52 -5.94 14.36
CA PHE A 44 -11.63 -6.99 13.86
C PHE A 44 -10.37 -7.13 14.71
N PRO A 45 -9.87 -8.37 14.88
CA PRO A 45 -8.63 -8.61 15.60
C PRO A 45 -7.42 -8.10 14.81
N THR A 46 -6.38 -7.72 15.54
CA THR A 46 -5.06 -7.40 14.99
C THR A 46 -3.98 -8.20 15.72
N ILE A 47 -2.81 -8.35 15.10
CA ILE A 47 -1.66 -9.03 15.67
C ILE A 47 -0.40 -8.24 15.35
N GLU A 48 0.50 -8.09 16.31
CA GLU A 48 1.81 -7.50 16.06
C GLU A 48 2.83 -8.62 15.80
N ILE A 49 3.53 -8.54 14.67
CA ILE A 49 4.58 -9.48 14.28
C ILE A 49 5.81 -8.67 13.87
N TYR A 50 6.92 -8.83 14.60
CA TYR A 50 8.19 -8.12 14.37
C TYR A 50 8.03 -6.60 14.25
N GLY A 51 7.21 -5.98 15.11
CA GLY A 51 7.03 -4.52 15.13
C GLY A 51 6.06 -3.97 14.09
N VAL A 52 5.33 -4.83 13.36
CA VAL A 52 4.30 -4.42 12.39
C VAL A 52 2.97 -5.04 12.80
N VAL A 53 1.91 -4.22 12.82
CA VAL A 53 0.56 -4.67 13.13
C VAL A 53 -0.16 -5.10 11.85
N TYR A 54 -0.72 -6.30 11.89
CA TYR A 54 -1.44 -6.93 10.80
C TYR A 54 -2.87 -7.28 11.18
N THR A 55 -3.72 -7.43 10.16
CA THR A 55 -4.97 -8.19 10.28
C THR A 55 -5.08 -9.21 9.13
N HIS A 56 -5.98 -10.16 9.28
CA HIS A 56 -6.28 -11.14 8.25
C HIS A 56 -7.08 -10.50 7.11
N MET A 57 -6.63 -10.68 5.86
CA MET A 57 -7.28 -10.13 4.66
C MET A 57 -8.76 -10.52 4.54
N GLY A 58 -9.13 -11.73 4.97
CA GLY A 58 -10.52 -12.19 5.00
C GLY A 58 -11.42 -11.33 5.89
N MET A 59 -10.90 -10.79 7.00
CA MET A 59 -11.65 -9.89 7.87
C MET A 59 -11.94 -8.57 7.16
N LEU A 60 -10.95 -7.99 6.47
CA LEU A 60 -11.16 -6.76 5.71
C LEU A 60 -12.16 -6.95 4.57
N ALA A 61 -12.11 -8.09 3.88
CA ALA A 61 -13.05 -8.41 2.82
C ALA A 61 -14.49 -8.41 3.36
N LYS A 62 -14.70 -9.01 4.53
CA LYS A 62 -15.99 -9.02 5.21
C LYS A 62 -16.45 -7.62 5.62
N ILE A 63 -15.59 -6.83 6.26
CA ILE A 63 -15.93 -5.47 6.74
C ILE A 63 -16.36 -4.57 5.58
N PHE A 64 -15.57 -4.55 4.50
CA PHE A 64 -15.83 -3.68 3.36
C PHE A 64 -16.76 -4.27 2.31
N GLY A 65 -17.33 -5.46 2.57
CA GLY A 65 -18.36 -6.08 1.74
C GLY A 65 -17.84 -6.58 0.40
N TYR A 66 -16.56 -6.96 0.33
CA TYR A 66 -16.03 -7.68 -0.82
C TYR A 66 -16.58 -9.11 -0.83
N ALA A 67 -16.96 -9.60 -2.02
CA ALA A 67 -17.48 -10.96 -2.18
C ALA A 67 -16.46 -12.05 -1.80
N SER A 68 -15.17 -11.75 -1.93
CA SER A 68 -14.07 -12.64 -1.56
C SER A 68 -12.80 -11.84 -1.26
N THR A 69 -11.77 -12.52 -0.75
CA THR A 69 -10.43 -11.96 -0.55
C THR A 69 -9.74 -11.56 -1.86
N SER A 70 -10.17 -12.10 -3.01
CA SER A 70 -9.59 -11.79 -4.32
C SER A 70 -9.69 -10.30 -4.66
N GLY A 71 -10.79 -9.64 -4.27
CA GLY A 71 -10.95 -8.20 -4.48
C GLY A 71 -9.88 -7.38 -3.76
N ILE A 72 -9.51 -7.77 -2.53
CA ILE A 72 -8.45 -7.13 -1.77
C ILE A 72 -7.07 -7.55 -2.28
N SER A 73 -6.87 -8.82 -2.65
CA SER A 73 -5.61 -9.29 -3.26
C SER A 73 -5.24 -8.47 -4.50
N ASN A 74 -6.23 -8.20 -5.37
CA ASN A 74 -6.02 -7.36 -6.55
C ASN A 74 -5.59 -5.93 -6.18
N LEU A 75 -6.12 -5.37 -5.08
CA LEU A 75 -5.72 -4.04 -4.60
C LEU A 75 -4.30 -4.07 -4.05
N VAL A 76 -3.95 -5.10 -3.29
CA VAL A 76 -2.60 -5.32 -2.75
C VAL A 76 -1.58 -5.40 -3.89
N GLU A 77 -1.85 -6.22 -4.91
CA GLU A 77 -0.97 -6.37 -6.06
C GLU A 77 -0.87 -5.07 -6.88
N LYS A 78 -2.02 -4.46 -7.20
CA LYS A 78 -2.08 -3.24 -8.01
C LYS A 78 -1.34 -2.05 -7.38
N HIS A 79 -1.44 -1.93 -6.06
CA HIS A 79 -0.83 -0.82 -5.32
C HIS A 79 0.49 -1.21 -4.63
N GLN A 80 1.01 -2.42 -4.89
CA GLN A 80 2.23 -2.95 -4.29
C GLN A 80 2.24 -2.84 -2.77
N LEU A 81 1.10 -3.16 -2.15
CA LEU A 81 0.93 -3.03 -0.70
C LEU A 81 1.62 -4.18 0.01
N HIS A 82 2.10 -3.90 1.22
CA HIS A 82 2.72 -4.91 2.06
C HIS A 82 1.71 -5.99 2.46
N SER A 83 2.04 -7.24 2.16
CA SER A 83 1.26 -8.40 2.58
C SER A 83 2.18 -9.59 2.83
N VAL A 84 1.79 -10.44 3.77
CA VAL A 84 2.59 -11.57 4.21
C VAL A 84 1.69 -12.80 4.35
N LYS A 85 2.22 -13.95 3.95
CA LYS A 85 1.50 -15.23 4.11
C LYS A 85 1.86 -15.85 5.45
N LEU A 86 0.89 -16.48 6.09
CA LEU A 86 1.07 -17.13 7.38
C LEU A 86 2.24 -18.15 7.36
N ALA A 87 2.38 -18.87 6.26
CA ALA A 87 3.43 -19.88 6.06
C ALA A 87 4.87 -19.33 6.06
N TRP A 88 5.06 -18.01 6.04
CA TRP A 88 6.40 -17.40 6.06
C TRP A 88 6.96 -17.22 7.47
N TYR A 89 6.16 -17.48 8.50
CA TYR A 89 6.53 -17.28 9.89
C TYR A 89 6.84 -18.57 10.64
N THR A 90 7.46 -18.43 11.81
CA THR A 90 7.75 -19.54 12.72
C THR A 90 6.48 -20.20 13.23
N LEU A 91 6.58 -21.45 13.70
CA LEU A 91 5.44 -22.20 14.22
C LEU A 91 4.74 -21.50 15.41
N GLU A 92 5.49 -20.71 16.18
CA GLU A 92 4.96 -19.92 17.30
C GLU A 92 4.00 -18.82 16.82
N VAL A 93 4.45 -17.99 15.88
CA VAL A 93 3.62 -16.95 15.24
C VAL A 93 2.43 -17.60 14.52
N TYR A 94 2.66 -18.76 13.90
CA TYR A 94 1.66 -19.55 13.23
C TYR A 94 0.50 -19.93 14.15
N SER A 95 0.81 -20.49 15.33
CA SER A 95 -0.18 -20.88 16.34
C SER A 95 -0.91 -19.67 16.92
N MET A 96 -0.18 -18.61 17.26
CA MET A 96 -0.76 -17.38 17.81
C MET A 96 -1.75 -16.71 16.83
N ALA A 97 -1.38 -16.60 15.56
CA ALA A 97 -2.26 -16.03 14.54
C ALA A 97 -3.51 -16.90 14.32
N ARG A 98 -3.40 -18.23 14.41
CA ARG A 98 -4.57 -19.10 14.30
C ARG A 98 -5.57 -18.88 15.41
N GLU A 99 -5.09 -18.77 16.65
CA GLU A 99 -5.91 -18.52 17.81
C GLU A 99 -6.63 -17.17 17.70
N ILE A 100 -5.89 -16.10 17.41
CA ILE A 100 -6.43 -14.73 17.31
C ILE A 100 -7.46 -14.59 16.20
N PHE A 101 -7.21 -15.19 15.03
CA PHE A 101 -8.05 -15.00 13.85
C PHE A 101 -9.05 -16.15 13.61
N GLY A 102 -9.07 -17.17 14.48
CA GLY A 102 -9.93 -18.34 14.35
C GLY A 102 -9.69 -19.14 13.07
N LEU A 103 -8.42 -19.25 12.64
CA LEU A 103 -8.05 -19.93 11.40
C LEU A 103 -7.98 -21.44 11.58
N SER A 104 -8.32 -22.18 10.51
CA SER A 104 -8.23 -23.65 10.51
C SER A 104 -6.79 -24.14 10.67
N GLU A 105 -6.63 -25.30 11.30
CA GLU A 105 -5.34 -26.00 11.41
C GLU A 105 -4.72 -26.41 10.06
N LYS A 106 -5.43 -26.25 8.95
CA LYS A 106 -4.91 -26.52 7.61
C LYS A 106 -4.76 -25.25 6.77
N ASP A 107 -5.07 -24.07 7.33
CA ASP A 107 -4.99 -22.82 6.60
C ASP A 107 -3.56 -22.25 6.62
N SER A 108 -2.78 -22.59 5.61
CA SER A 108 -1.46 -22.03 5.36
C SER A 108 -1.47 -20.86 4.39
N LYS A 109 -2.63 -20.56 3.78
CA LYS A 109 -2.80 -19.53 2.74
C LYS A 109 -3.37 -18.23 3.29
N ALA A 110 -3.79 -18.20 4.55
CA ALA A 110 -4.15 -16.99 5.27
C ALA A 110 -3.10 -15.89 5.02
N THR A 111 -3.58 -14.76 4.51
CA THR A 111 -2.76 -13.62 4.12
C THR A 111 -3.07 -12.47 5.05
N PHE A 112 -2.01 -11.85 5.54
CA PHE A 112 -2.04 -10.76 6.50
C PHE A 112 -1.62 -9.47 5.82
N VAL A 113 -2.29 -8.40 6.20
CA VAL A 113 -2.17 -7.08 5.56
C VAL A 113 -2.12 -5.99 6.61
N THR A 114 -1.49 -4.88 6.25
CA THR A 114 -1.24 -3.74 7.14
C THR A 114 -2.27 -2.62 6.95
N TRP A 115 -2.06 -1.53 7.69
CA TRP A 115 -2.81 -0.29 7.62
C TRP A 115 -3.06 0.22 6.20
N ASP A 116 -2.06 0.19 5.32
CA ASP A 116 -2.21 0.71 3.95
C ASP A 116 -3.28 -0.05 3.16
N THR A 117 -3.36 -1.37 3.39
CA THR A 117 -4.41 -2.18 2.75
C THR A 117 -5.78 -1.86 3.31
N PHE A 118 -5.90 -1.60 4.61
CA PHE A 118 -7.14 -1.14 5.23
C PHE A 118 -7.60 0.19 4.59
N LEU A 119 -6.69 1.14 4.40
CA LEU A 119 -6.97 2.43 3.76
C LEU A 119 -7.48 2.26 2.34
N ILE A 120 -6.72 1.54 1.49
CA ILE A 120 -7.08 1.34 0.08
C ILE A 120 -8.40 0.56 -0.01
N ALA A 121 -8.56 -0.53 0.74
CA ALA A 121 -9.80 -1.31 0.73
C ALA A 121 -11.01 -0.47 1.18
N GLY A 122 -10.87 0.36 2.22
CA GLY A 122 -11.92 1.27 2.65
C GLY A 122 -12.29 2.33 1.60
N MET A 123 -11.31 2.85 0.84
CA MET A 123 -11.55 3.82 -0.23
C MET A 123 -12.29 3.22 -1.43
N TYR A 124 -11.95 1.99 -1.82
CA TYR A 124 -12.56 1.30 -2.96
C TYR A 124 -13.88 0.60 -2.60
N GLY A 125 -14.08 0.28 -1.31
CA GLY A 125 -15.33 -0.29 -0.84
C GLY A 125 -16.52 0.63 -1.11
N GLN A 126 -17.66 0.03 -1.46
CA GLN A 126 -18.89 0.74 -1.81
C GLN A 126 -20.02 0.53 -0.78
N ASN A 127 -19.81 -0.34 0.22
CA ASN A 127 -20.82 -0.64 1.23
C ASN A 127 -20.89 0.45 2.33
N PRO A 128 -21.93 0.45 3.19
CA PRO A 128 -22.06 1.45 4.27
C PRO A 128 -20.89 1.49 5.24
N GLU A 129 -20.24 0.36 5.52
CA GLU A 129 -19.05 0.30 6.38
C GLU A 129 -17.82 0.94 5.72
N ALA A 130 -17.63 0.76 4.41
CA ALA A 130 -16.62 1.48 3.65
C ALA A 130 -16.90 2.98 3.63
N GLN A 131 -18.18 3.40 3.59
CA GLN A 131 -18.53 4.82 3.73
C GLN A 131 -18.22 5.34 5.14
N LYS A 132 -18.48 4.55 6.19
CA LYS A 132 -18.05 4.89 7.56
C LYS A 132 -16.53 4.96 7.67
N ALA A 133 -15.79 4.07 7.03
CA ALA A 133 -14.33 4.11 7.00
C ALA A 133 -13.82 5.34 6.24
N LYS A 134 -14.36 5.67 5.08
CA LYS A 134 -14.06 6.94 4.38
C LYS A 134 -14.33 8.14 5.27
N LEU A 135 -15.46 8.16 5.98
CA LEU A 135 -15.83 9.24 6.88
C LEU A 135 -14.93 9.30 8.12
N TYR A 136 -14.52 8.15 8.66
CA TYR A 136 -13.53 8.04 9.73
C TYR A 136 -12.18 8.60 9.28
N LEU A 137 -11.72 8.21 8.09
CA LEU A 137 -10.47 8.72 7.50
C LEU A 137 -10.55 10.22 7.25
N LEU A 138 -11.66 10.74 6.71
CA LEU A 138 -11.88 12.18 6.54
C LEU A 138 -11.93 12.93 7.86
N LYS A 139 -12.51 12.35 8.92
CA LYS A 139 -12.53 12.95 10.26
C LYS A 139 -11.14 12.95 10.90
N ALA A 140 -10.40 11.85 10.79
CA ALA A 140 -9.02 11.75 11.26
C ALA A 140 -8.13 12.77 10.54
N GLU A 141 -8.26 12.88 9.23
CA GLU A 141 -7.56 13.85 8.39
C GLU A 141 -7.90 15.30 8.78
N ARG A 142 -9.18 15.59 8.99
CA ARG A 142 -9.63 16.92 9.43
C ARG A 142 -9.15 17.26 10.84
N ALA A 143 -9.21 16.31 11.76
CA ALA A 143 -8.71 16.48 13.13
C ALA A 143 -7.19 16.70 13.14
N PHE A 144 -6.45 15.97 12.29
CA PHE A 144 -5.03 16.20 12.06
C PHE A 144 -4.77 17.60 11.51
N ARG A 145 -5.45 18.04 10.44
CA ARG A 145 -5.31 19.41 9.90
C ARG A 145 -5.62 20.50 10.92
N ILE A 146 -6.65 20.32 11.74
CA ILE A 146 -7.04 21.28 12.77
C ILE A 146 -6.02 21.28 13.92
N GLY A 147 -5.50 20.12 14.32
CA GLY A 147 -4.42 19.99 15.31
C GLY A 147 -3.07 20.52 14.82
N MET A 148 -2.83 20.48 13.50
CA MET A 148 -1.66 21.05 12.84
C MET A 148 -1.73 22.57 12.60
N ALA A 149 -2.81 23.24 13.04
CA ALA A 149 -2.95 24.70 12.93
C ALA A 149 -2.04 25.50 13.90
N SER A 150 -0.93 24.92 14.37
CA SER A 150 0.19 25.69 14.91
C SER A 150 1.18 25.96 13.76
N GLU A 151 1.48 27.23 13.51
CA GLU A 151 2.16 27.72 12.30
C GLU A 151 3.52 27.06 12.01
N SER A 152 4.20 26.53 13.03
CA SER A 152 5.53 25.91 12.87
C SER A 152 5.48 24.52 12.22
N VAL A 153 4.46 23.71 12.51
CA VAL A 153 4.36 22.34 11.99
C VAL A 153 3.75 22.32 10.57
N LEU A 154 3.00 23.37 10.23
CA LEU A 154 2.50 23.63 8.89
C LEU A 154 3.61 23.81 7.85
N ALA A 155 4.78 24.33 8.21
CA ALA A 155 5.88 24.52 7.24
C ALA A 155 6.52 23.17 6.82
N VAL A 156 6.72 22.28 7.79
CA VAL A 156 7.32 20.94 7.56
C VAL A 156 6.31 20.01 6.87
N ALA A 157 5.08 19.94 7.37
CA ALA A 157 4.04 19.11 6.75
C ALA A 157 3.62 19.61 5.36
N LYS A 158 3.68 20.91 5.08
CA LYS A 158 3.39 21.44 3.73
C LYS A 158 4.52 21.14 2.74
N ALA A 159 5.77 21.00 3.20
CA ALA A 159 6.88 20.52 2.39
C ALA A 159 6.75 19.01 2.08
N GLU A 160 6.41 18.20 3.08
CA GLU A 160 6.17 16.75 2.93
C GLU A 160 4.94 16.46 2.05
N TRP A 161 3.82 17.15 2.29
CA TRP A 161 2.58 16.96 1.54
C TRP A 161 2.68 17.49 0.10
N MET A 162 3.50 18.51 -0.18
CA MET A 162 3.84 18.88 -1.56
C MET A 162 4.66 17.79 -2.25
N GLY A 163 5.56 17.11 -1.54
CA GLY A 163 6.29 15.93 -2.04
C GLY A 163 5.36 14.78 -2.41
N TYR A 164 4.48 14.36 -1.49
CA TYR A 164 3.50 13.29 -1.76
C TYR A 164 2.47 13.67 -2.84
N ARG A 165 2.03 14.92 -2.89
CA ARG A 165 1.12 15.41 -3.94
C ARG A 165 1.81 15.43 -5.30
N LEU A 166 3.08 15.84 -5.39
CA LEU A 166 3.87 15.79 -6.62
C LEU A 166 4.08 14.35 -7.08
N VAL A 167 4.33 13.41 -6.16
CA VAL A 167 4.47 11.98 -6.49
C VAL A 167 3.13 11.38 -6.93
N ALA A 168 2.04 11.61 -6.20
CA ALA A 168 0.71 11.11 -6.56
C ALA A 168 0.18 11.71 -7.88
N GLN A 169 0.47 13.00 -8.13
CA GLN A 169 0.15 13.66 -9.40
C GLN A 169 1.00 13.11 -10.54
N LYS A 170 2.32 12.94 -10.34
CA LYS A 170 3.21 12.30 -11.32
C LYS A 170 2.78 10.86 -11.63
N VAL A 171 2.39 10.07 -10.63
CA VAL A 171 1.90 8.69 -10.82
C VAL A 171 0.56 8.69 -11.56
N LYS A 172 -0.34 9.63 -11.26
CA LYS A 172 -1.63 9.76 -11.96
C LYS A 172 -1.43 10.18 -13.42
N ASP A 173 -0.52 11.12 -13.68
CA ASP A 173 -0.20 11.60 -15.02
C ASP A 173 0.57 10.54 -15.81
N GLU A 174 1.45 9.77 -15.16
CA GLU A 174 2.17 8.62 -15.74
C GLU A 174 1.19 7.48 -16.12
N ILE A 175 0.27 7.11 -15.25
CA ILE A 175 -0.80 6.11 -15.55
C ILE A 175 -1.68 6.61 -16.70
N PHE A 176 -2.01 7.90 -16.73
CA PHE A 176 -2.80 8.48 -17.82
C PHE A 176 -2.05 8.44 -19.15
N LEU A 177 -0.76 8.83 -19.16
CA LEU A 177 0.07 8.81 -20.35
C LEU A 177 0.31 7.38 -20.88
N ILE A 178 0.61 6.42 -20.00
CA ILE A 178 0.70 4.99 -20.35
C ILE A 178 -0.61 4.53 -21.00
N GLY A 179 -1.76 4.86 -20.38
CA GLY A 179 -3.08 4.50 -20.90
C GLY A 179 -3.42 5.14 -22.26
N GLN A 180 -2.86 6.31 -22.59
CA GLN A 180 -3.02 6.93 -23.91
C GLN A 180 -2.10 6.27 -24.95
N VAL A 181 -0.85 6.00 -24.60
CA VAL A 181 0.12 5.32 -25.48
C VAL A 181 -0.33 3.90 -25.81
N GLU A 182 -0.89 3.16 -24.85
CA GLU A 182 -1.41 1.82 -25.09
C GLU A 182 -2.57 1.77 -26.10
N ARG A 183 -3.34 2.86 -26.20
CA ARG A 183 -4.49 2.99 -27.13
C ARG A 183 -4.08 3.32 -28.57
N ILE A 184 -2.83 3.73 -28.80
CA ILE A 184 -2.30 3.95 -30.15
C ILE A 184 -2.24 2.58 -30.85
N LYS A 185 -2.93 2.48 -32.00
CA LYS A 185 -3.00 1.25 -32.81
C LYS A 185 -1.90 1.16 -33.86
N ASP A 186 -1.30 2.31 -34.21
CA ASP A 186 -0.21 2.43 -35.16
C ASP A 186 1.12 2.07 -34.48
N GLY A 187 1.81 1.05 -35.00
CA GLY A 187 3.03 0.50 -34.38
C GLY A 187 4.17 1.51 -34.28
N PRO A 188 4.62 2.11 -35.39
CA PRO A 188 5.68 3.13 -35.38
C PRO A 188 5.40 4.33 -34.47
N PHE A 189 4.17 4.85 -34.46
CA PHE A 189 3.81 5.98 -33.59
C PHE A 189 3.75 5.58 -32.11
N LYS A 190 3.33 4.35 -31.82
CA LYS A 190 3.32 3.81 -30.46
C LYS A 190 4.74 3.64 -29.92
N GLU A 191 5.67 3.15 -30.73
CA GLU A 191 7.08 3.02 -30.33
C GLU A 191 7.74 4.38 -30.05
N ALA A 192 7.52 5.37 -30.92
CA ALA A 192 8.01 6.72 -30.70
C ALA A 192 7.43 7.36 -29.42
N ALA A 193 6.16 7.09 -29.11
CA ALA A 193 5.50 7.57 -27.90
C ALA A 193 5.99 6.85 -26.63
N ILE A 194 6.31 5.55 -26.71
CA ILE A 194 6.96 4.80 -25.62
C ILE A 194 8.35 5.37 -25.35
N GLU A 195 9.17 5.57 -26.38
CA GLU A 195 10.53 6.10 -26.23
C GLU A 195 10.53 7.51 -25.61
N ALA A 196 9.58 8.38 -26.02
CA ALA A 196 9.41 9.70 -25.42
C ALA A 196 8.99 9.62 -23.93
N LEU A 197 8.15 8.65 -23.58
CA LEU A 197 7.71 8.41 -22.22
C LEU A 197 8.86 7.87 -21.34
N GLU A 198 9.70 6.98 -21.87
CA GLU A 198 10.89 6.45 -21.19
C GLU A 198 11.90 7.57 -20.90
N ARG A 199 12.14 8.47 -21.85
CA ARG A 199 13.01 9.64 -21.65
C ARG A 199 12.47 10.60 -20.60
N LEU A 200 11.15 10.80 -20.56
CA LEU A 200 10.48 11.68 -19.59
C LEU A 200 10.45 11.11 -18.16
N THR A 201 10.33 9.78 -18.04
CA THR A 201 10.14 9.10 -16.75
C THR A 201 11.41 8.45 -16.20
N GLY A 202 12.44 8.26 -17.04
CA GLY A 202 13.68 7.56 -16.70
C GLY A 202 13.50 6.05 -16.50
N LYS A 203 12.34 5.49 -16.86
CA LYS A 203 12.00 4.08 -16.73
C LYS A 203 11.91 3.44 -18.12
N THR A 204 12.31 2.18 -18.22
CA THR A 204 12.14 1.38 -19.45
C THR A 204 10.81 0.64 -19.43
N PHE A 205 10.03 0.75 -20.50
CA PHE A 205 8.77 0.04 -20.71
C PHE A 205 8.96 -1.07 -21.75
N PRO A 206 8.32 -2.24 -21.58
CA PRO A 206 8.51 -3.37 -22.48
C PRO A 206 8.02 -3.03 -23.90
N SER A 207 8.90 -3.19 -24.89
CA SER A 207 8.58 -2.97 -26.31
C SER A 207 7.45 -3.90 -26.76
N PRO A 208 6.50 -3.44 -27.61
CA PRO A 208 5.44 -4.26 -28.17
C PRO A 208 5.95 -5.53 -28.90
N ILE A 209 7.17 -5.47 -29.45
CA ILE A 209 7.80 -6.57 -30.19
C ILE A 209 8.11 -7.78 -29.27
N GLN A 210 8.34 -7.56 -27.98
CA GLN A 210 8.63 -8.63 -27.02
C GLN A 210 7.38 -9.39 -26.54
N ARG A 211 6.16 -8.94 -26.88
CA ARG A 211 4.89 -9.62 -26.54
C ARG A 211 4.39 -10.59 -27.62
N GLN A 212 5.13 -10.79 -28.70
CA GLN A 212 4.81 -11.77 -29.74
C GLN A 212 5.91 -12.86 -29.82
N LEU A 213 5.88 -13.81 -28.89
CA LEU A 213 6.29 -15.17 -29.21
C LEU A 213 5.12 -16.10 -28.85
N PRO A 214 4.49 -16.75 -29.84
CA PRO A 214 3.42 -17.69 -29.57
C PRO A 214 3.99 -18.91 -28.86
N PHE A 215 3.25 -19.42 -27.88
CA PHE A 215 3.37 -20.79 -27.42
C PHE A 215 3.34 -21.73 -28.63
N THR A 216 4.50 -22.27 -29.02
CA THR A 216 4.53 -23.47 -29.86
C THR A 216 4.09 -24.63 -29.00
N HIS A 217 2.82 -25.03 -29.16
CA HIS A 217 2.38 -26.36 -28.82
C HIS A 217 3.21 -27.35 -29.64
N GLU A 218 4.14 -28.06 -29.00
CA GLU A 218 4.61 -29.33 -29.54
C GLU A 218 3.44 -30.32 -29.48
N VAL A 219 2.73 -30.41 -30.60
CA VAL A 219 1.76 -31.47 -30.87
C VAL A 219 2.57 -32.76 -31.02
N LYS A 220 2.49 -33.66 -30.04
CA LYS A 220 2.82 -35.07 -30.25
C LYS A 220 1.82 -35.63 -31.27
N GLN A 221 2.31 -36.04 -32.43
CA GLN A 221 1.58 -36.85 -33.41
C GLN A 221 1.93 -38.34 -33.22
N PRO A 222 1.05 -39.26 -33.66
CA PRO A 222 0.77 -40.55 -33.01
C PRO A 222 1.87 -41.60 -33.14
#